data_AF-A0A813IC91-F1
#
_entry.id   AF-A0A813IC91-F1
#
_cell.length_a   1.000
_cell.length_b   1.000
_cell.length_c   1.000
_cell.angle_alpha   90.00
_cell.angle_beta   90.00
_cell.angle_gamma   90.00
#
_symmetry.space_group_name_H-M   'P 1'
#
loop_
_entity.id
_entity.type
_entity.pdbx_description
1 polymer ?
#
loop_
_entity_poly.entity_id
_entity_poly.type
_entity_poly.pdbx_seq_one_letter_code
_entity_poly.pdbx_strand_id
1 'polypeptide(L)'
;VNWYGAHMPQMVANGLNTRSAEEIASAIADLRFNCIRLPFSLDNVFGNFSVPSPKASLAANPALESESPLKIFDATVKALTDRGLMVILNNHVSSSGWCCTEWDQEGLWYTDRYPESAWLEGLGFMAARYRDNPLVVGFDLRNELRPANSVRPTWGKGAESSDWAVAAVKGAERVLKEN
;
A
#
# COMPACT_ATOMS: atom_id res chain seq x y z
N VAL A 1 -2.48 13.36 5.35
CA VAL A 1 -3.53 13.06 4.33
C VAL A 1 -3.39 11.62 3.84
N ASN A 2 -4.41 11.05 3.18
CA ASN A 2 -4.28 9.79 2.44
C ASN A 2 -4.04 10.13 0.96
N TRP A 3 -3.05 9.51 0.31
CA TRP A 3 -2.88 9.61 -1.15
C TRP A 3 -3.07 8.24 -1.79
N TYR A 4 -4.30 7.95 -2.20
CA TYR A 4 -4.69 6.65 -2.73
C TYR A 4 -4.42 6.53 -4.24
N GLY A 5 -4.57 5.32 -4.78
CA GLY A 5 -4.45 5.01 -6.20
C GLY A 5 -3.50 3.86 -6.49
N ALA A 6 -2.38 3.75 -5.78
CA ALA A 6 -1.41 2.70 -6.10
C ALA A 6 -1.95 1.28 -5.88
N HIS A 7 -2.89 1.11 -4.95
CA HIS A 7 -3.61 -0.15 -4.73
C HIS A 7 -4.77 -0.41 -5.72
N MET A 8 -5.11 0.57 -6.57
CA MET A 8 -6.24 0.52 -7.50
C MET A 8 -5.87 -0.22 -8.79
N PRO A 9 -6.83 -0.50 -9.70
CA PRO A 9 -6.54 -1.14 -10.98
C PRO A 9 -5.49 -0.42 -11.82
N GLN A 10 -5.35 0.90 -11.71
CA GLN A 10 -4.30 1.67 -12.40
C GLN A 10 -2.90 1.46 -11.82
N MET A 11 -2.82 0.91 -10.60
CA MET A 11 -1.60 0.56 -9.88
C MET A 11 -0.59 1.70 -9.66
N VAL A 12 -1.04 2.96 -9.79
CA VAL A 12 -0.24 4.17 -9.56
C VAL A 12 -1.02 5.14 -8.70
N ALA A 13 -0.32 5.97 -7.91
CA ALA A 13 -0.99 7.01 -7.12
C ALA A 13 -1.81 7.93 -8.04
N ASN A 14 -3.04 8.26 -7.62
CA ASN A 14 -3.93 9.06 -8.46
C ASN A 14 -3.40 10.48 -8.63
N GLY A 15 -3.63 11.07 -9.80
CA GLY A 15 -3.20 12.43 -10.13
C GLY A 15 -1.84 12.52 -10.84
N LEU A 16 -1.09 11.42 -10.96
CA LEU A 16 0.17 11.38 -11.72
C LEU A 16 0.01 11.59 -13.24
N ASN A 17 -1.22 11.51 -13.73
CA ASN A 17 -1.58 11.94 -15.09
C ASN A 17 -1.68 13.47 -15.22
N THR A 18 -1.80 14.19 -14.11
CA THR A 18 -2.14 15.63 -14.10
C THR A 18 -1.01 16.49 -13.55
N ARG A 19 -0.25 15.98 -12.57
CA ARG A 19 0.89 16.66 -11.94
C ARG A 19 2.02 15.67 -11.68
N SER A 20 3.25 16.18 -11.61
CA SER A 20 4.39 15.38 -11.15
C SER A 20 4.19 14.94 -9.69
N ALA A 21 4.81 13.83 -9.29
CA ALA A 21 4.77 13.38 -7.90
C ALA A 21 5.34 14.45 -6.95
N GLU A 22 6.38 15.16 -7.38
CA GLU A 22 7.05 16.23 -6.66
C GLU A 22 6.16 17.46 -6.48
N GLU A 23 5.39 17.86 -7.49
CA GLU A 23 4.44 18.97 -7.37
C GLU A 23 3.32 18.64 -6.36
N ILE A 24 2.80 17.42 -6.40
CA ILE A 24 1.77 16.98 -5.45
C ILE A 24 2.35 16.95 -4.03
N ALA A 25 3.55 16.37 -3.85
CA ALA A 25 4.24 16.36 -2.56
C ALA A 25 4.49 17.78 -2.03
N SER A 26 4.94 18.69 -2.89
CA SER A 26 5.17 20.10 -2.53
C SER A 26 3.88 20.78 -2.08
N ALA A 27 2.79 20.61 -2.84
CA ALA A 27 1.50 21.18 -2.49
C ALA A 27 0.99 20.68 -1.14
N ILE A 28 1.17 19.39 -0.83
CA ILE A 28 0.78 18.82 0.48
C ILE A 28 1.59 19.45 1.63
N ALA A 29 2.91 19.62 1.44
CA ALA A 29 3.78 20.26 2.42
C ALA A 29 3.47 21.76 2.60
N ASP A 30 3.19 22.48 1.52
CA ASP A 30 2.82 23.90 1.53
C ASP A 30 1.50 24.14 2.26
N LEU A 31 0.57 23.17 2.17
CA LEU A 31 -0.66 23.12 2.96
C LEU A 31 -0.44 22.72 4.42
N ARG A 32 0.82 22.57 4.86
CA ARG A 32 1.24 22.27 6.24
C ARG A 32 0.87 20.88 6.75
N PHE A 33 0.53 19.94 5.87
CA PHE A 33 0.51 18.53 6.25
C PHE A 33 1.93 17.98 6.33
N ASN A 34 2.15 16.99 7.19
CA ASN A 34 3.47 16.41 7.43
C ASN A 34 3.52 14.88 7.39
N CYS A 35 2.37 14.21 7.17
CA CYS A 35 2.29 12.76 7.14
C CYS A 35 1.28 12.28 6.10
N ILE A 36 1.69 11.28 5.33
CA ILE A 36 0.92 10.64 4.28
C ILE A 36 0.69 9.19 4.64
N ARG A 37 -0.56 8.76 4.66
CA ARG A 37 -0.88 7.34 4.58
C ARG A 37 -0.94 6.97 3.10
N LEU A 38 -0.10 6.03 2.68
CA LEU A 38 0.13 5.67 1.29
C LEU A 38 -0.29 4.20 1.05
N PRO A 39 -1.53 3.99 0.55
CA PRO A 39 -2.06 2.68 0.20
C PRO A 39 -1.31 1.97 -0.94
N PHE A 40 -1.01 0.69 -0.79
CA PHE A 40 -0.50 -0.21 -1.83
C PHE A 40 -1.25 -1.56 -1.81
N SER A 41 -1.14 -2.33 -2.89
CA SER A 41 -1.65 -3.71 -2.98
C SER A 41 -0.54 -4.74 -3.00
N LEU A 42 -0.83 -6.01 -2.67
CA LEU A 42 0.14 -7.10 -2.87
C LEU A 42 0.43 -7.35 -4.35
N ASP A 43 -0.49 -6.99 -5.25
CA ASP A 43 -0.23 -6.94 -6.69
C ASP A 43 0.89 -5.95 -7.05
N ASN A 44 1.07 -4.83 -6.34
CA ASN A 44 2.25 -3.98 -6.56
C ASN A 44 3.56 -4.71 -6.20
N VAL A 45 3.53 -5.59 -5.20
CA VAL A 45 4.73 -6.25 -4.65
C VAL A 45 5.10 -7.50 -5.42
N PHE A 46 4.14 -8.39 -5.65
CA PHE A 46 4.36 -9.71 -6.25
C PHE A 46 3.88 -9.80 -7.70
N GLY A 47 3.07 -8.84 -8.15
CA GLY A 47 2.52 -8.86 -9.47
C GLY A 47 3.57 -8.54 -10.54
N ASN A 48 3.65 -9.39 -11.56
CA ASN A 48 4.40 -9.08 -12.77
C ASN A 48 3.51 -8.27 -13.74
N PHE A 49 3.05 -7.11 -13.29
CA PHE A 49 2.14 -6.24 -14.05
C PHE A 49 2.86 -5.04 -14.65
N SER A 50 2.33 -4.58 -15.78
CA SER A 50 2.60 -3.23 -16.29
C SER A 50 1.45 -2.31 -15.91
N VAL A 51 1.74 -1.02 -15.73
CA VAL A 51 0.70 0.00 -15.50
C VAL A 51 -0.28 0.00 -16.69
N PRO A 52 -1.60 -0.09 -16.45
CA PRO A 52 -2.57 0.06 -17.52
C PRO A 52 -2.51 1.46 -18.14
N SER A 53 -2.45 1.49 -19.47
CA SER A 53 -2.42 2.75 -20.26
C SER A 53 -1.39 3.75 -19.71
N PRO A 54 -0.09 3.40 -19.63
CA PRO A 54 0.90 4.16 -18.86
C PRO A 54 1.01 5.61 -19.31
N LYS A 55 0.99 5.88 -20.63
CA LYS A 55 0.96 7.25 -21.19
C LYS A 55 -0.18 8.11 -20.66
N ALA A 56 -1.36 7.51 -20.45
CA ALA A 56 -2.50 8.23 -19.92
C ALA A 56 -2.40 8.36 -18.39
N SER A 57 -1.98 7.30 -17.69
CA SER A 57 -1.88 7.25 -16.23
C SER A 57 -0.72 8.10 -15.68
N LEU A 58 0.31 8.36 -16.49
CA LEU A 58 1.55 9.04 -16.12
C LEU A 58 1.88 10.21 -17.06
N ALA A 59 0.87 10.82 -17.68
CA ALA A 59 1.07 11.90 -18.65
C ALA A 59 1.91 13.09 -18.12
N ALA A 60 1.88 13.34 -16.79
CA ALA A 60 2.70 14.36 -16.14
C ALA A 60 4.03 13.82 -15.55
N ASN A 61 4.29 12.52 -15.68
CA ASN A 61 5.47 11.80 -15.19
C ASN A 61 6.03 10.86 -16.29
N PRO A 62 6.34 11.36 -17.50
CA PRO A 62 6.67 10.52 -18.66
C PRO A 62 7.91 9.63 -18.44
N ALA A 63 8.83 10.03 -17.57
CA ALA A 63 10.03 9.25 -17.22
C ALA A 63 9.70 7.92 -16.52
N LEU A 64 8.48 7.78 -15.99
CA LEU A 64 8.02 6.60 -15.26
C LEU A 64 7.18 5.64 -16.12
N GLU A 65 6.90 5.99 -17.38
CA GLU A 65 5.95 5.22 -18.24
C GLU A 65 6.37 3.76 -18.48
N SER A 66 7.68 3.49 -18.50
CA SER A 66 8.24 2.15 -18.71
C SER A 66 8.50 1.39 -17.41
N GLU A 67 8.23 2.01 -16.25
CA GLU A 67 8.54 1.43 -14.96
C GLU A 67 7.44 0.50 -14.47
N SER A 68 7.83 -0.47 -13.64
CA SER A 68 6.88 -1.32 -12.93
C SER A 68 6.06 -0.52 -11.92
N PRO A 69 4.84 -0.97 -11.54
CA PRO A 69 4.05 -0.34 -10.49
C PRO A 69 4.82 -0.10 -9.17
N LEU A 70 5.65 -1.07 -8.74
CA LEU A 70 6.48 -0.93 -7.55
C LEU A 70 7.53 0.19 -7.69
N LYS A 71 8.17 0.30 -8.85
CA LYS A 71 9.15 1.36 -9.12
C LYS A 71 8.51 2.75 -9.15
N ILE A 72 7.28 2.85 -9.62
CA ILE A 72 6.49 4.09 -9.57
C ILE A 72 6.08 4.42 -8.14
N PHE A 73 5.73 3.40 -7.35
CA PHE A 73 5.48 3.57 -5.92
C PHE A 73 6.74 4.06 -5.18
N ASP A 74 7.94 3.55 -5.52
CA ASP A 74 9.21 4.07 -4.98
C ASP A 74 9.41 5.54 -5.30
N ALA A 75 9.18 5.95 -6.55
CA ALA A 75 9.28 7.34 -6.98
C ALA A 75 8.31 8.23 -6.21
N THR A 76 7.11 7.73 -5.92
CA THR A 76 6.11 8.42 -5.10
C THR A 76 6.58 8.58 -3.65
N VAL A 77 7.10 7.52 -3.02
CA VAL A 77 7.68 7.59 -1.65
C VAL A 77 8.86 8.56 -1.62
N LYS A 78 9.73 8.52 -2.62
CA LYS A 78 10.87 9.44 -2.74
C LYS A 78 10.40 10.89 -2.84
N ALA A 79 9.46 11.20 -3.73
CA ALA A 79 8.94 12.56 -3.90
C ALA A 79 8.34 13.12 -2.58
N LEU A 80 7.65 12.27 -1.82
CA LEU A 80 7.10 12.64 -0.50
C LEU A 80 8.21 12.92 0.51
N THR A 81 9.16 11.99 0.64
CA THR A 81 10.21 12.07 1.66
C THR A 81 11.27 13.14 1.36
N ASP A 82 11.55 13.43 0.08
CA ASP A 82 12.38 14.57 -0.33
C ASP A 82 11.77 15.93 0.10
N ARG A 83 10.45 15.98 0.30
CA ARG A 83 9.73 17.16 0.82
C ARG A 83 9.54 17.13 2.34
N GLY A 84 10.20 16.21 3.05
CA GLY A 84 10.11 16.09 4.50
C GLY A 84 8.78 15.53 5.00
N LEU A 85 7.98 14.92 4.13
CA LEU A 85 6.71 14.30 4.51
C LEU A 85 6.96 12.89 5.02
N MET A 86 6.44 12.58 6.20
CA MET A 86 6.41 11.22 6.72
C MET A 86 5.45 10.35 5.91
N VAL A 87 5.75 9.07 5.78
CA VAL A 87 4.98 8.07 5.04
C VAL A 87 4.64 6.91 5.97
N ILE A 88 3.35 6.60 6.07
CA ILE A 88 2.83 5.36 6.65
C ILE A 88 2.41 4.47 5.47
N LEU A 89 3.10 3.36 5.29
CA LEU A 89 2.78 2.39 4.26
C LEU A 89 1.54 1.62 4.69
N ASN A 90 0.56 1.50 3.80
CA ASN A 90 -0.69 0.83 4.11
C ASN A 90 -0.95 -0.31 3.12
N ASN A 91 -0.91 -1.57 3.59
CA ASN A 91 -1.42 -2.66 2.78
C ASN A 91 -2.94 -2.55 2.72
N HIS A 92 -3.44 -2.05 1.60
CA HIS A 92 -4.85 -1.67 1.47
C HIS A 92 -5.71 -2.82 0.98
N VAL A 93 -5.21 -3.56 0.00
CA VAL A 93 -5.84 -4.74 -0.58
C VAL A 93 -4.74 -5.73 -1.00
N SER A 94 -5.11 -6.97 -1.28
CA SER A 94 -4.22 -7.99 -1.81
C SER A 94 -4.22 -7.89 -3.34
N SER A 95 -5.39 -8.04 -3.96
CA SER A 95 -5.54 -7.81 -5.41
C SER A 95 -5.90 -6.36 -5.70
N SER A 96 -5.23 -5.74 -6.67
CA SER A 96 -5.46 -4.34 -7.03
C SER A 96 -6.91 -4.12 -7.47
N GLY A 97 -7.60 -3.20 -6.81
CA GLY A 97 -9.04 -3.05 -6.96
C GLY A 97 -9.66 -2.05 -6.01
N TRP A 98 -10.95 -1.75 -6.23
CA TRP A 98 -11.73 -0.99 -5.28
C TRP A 98 -12.19 -1.90 -4.13
N CYS A 99 -12.04 -1.40 -2.91
CA CYS A 99 -12.67 -1.93 -1.70
C CYS A 99 -13.63 -0.84 -1.17
N CYS A 100 -14.37 -0.96 -0.07
CA CYS A 100 -14.31 -1.94 1.01
C CYS A 100 -15.74 -2.45 1.29
N THR A 101 -16.28 -3.17 0.29
CA THR A 101 -17.65 -3.67 0.28
C THR A 101 -17.74 -5.07 0.89
N GLU A 102 -18.94 -5.55 1.18
CA GLU A 102 -19.15 -6.92 1.69
C GLU A 102 -18.81 -8.03 0.67
N TRP A 103 -18.37 -7.67 -0.55
CA TRP A 103 -18.22 -8.59 -1.68
C TRP A 103 -16.82 -8.59 -2.33
N ASP A 104 -15.90 -7.74 -1.89
CA ASP A 104 -14.60 -7.53 -2.54
C ASP A 104 -13.50 -8.55 -2.20
N GLN A 105 -13.79 -9.54 -1.37
CA GLN A 105 -12.87 -10.59 -0.90
C GLN A 105 -11.70 -10.09 -0.04
N GLU A 106 -11.67 -8.81 0.33
CA GLU A 106 -10.54 -8.16 1.01
C GLU A 106 -10.83 -7.92 2.52
N GLY A 107 -11.84 -8.58 3.08
CA GLY A 107 -12.29 -8.39 4.47
C GLY A 107 -11.37 -8.97 5.56
N LEU A 108 -10.43 -9.85 5.19
CA LEU A 108 -9.34 -10.35 6.04
C LEU A 108 -7.98 -9.98 5.44
N TRP A 109 -6.88 -10.35 6.10
CA TRP A 109 -5.51 -10.14 5.62
C TRP A 109 -5.04 -11.18 4.60
N TYR A 110 -5.91 -12.12 4.21
CA TYR A 110 -5.63 -13.15 3.22
C TYR A 110 -6.83 -13.39 2.30
N THR A 111 -6.55 -13.95 1.14
CA THR A 111 -7.52 -14.41 0.13
C THR A 111 -7.06 -15.76 -0.43
N ASP A 112 -7.88 -16.42 -1.24
CA ASP A 112 -7.47 -17.66 -1.92
C ASP A 112 -6.24 -17.46 -2.83
N ARG A 113 -6.11 -16.26 -3.42
CA ARG A 113 -4.97 -15.89 -4.28
C ARG A 113 -3.74 -15.50 -3.45
N TYR A 114 -3.96 -14.84 -2.31
CA TYR A 114 -2.91 -14.33 -1.44
C TYR A 114 -3.08 -14.88 -0.03
N PRO A 115 -2.49 -16.05 0.30
CA PRO A 115 -2.55 -16.61 1.64
C PRO A 115 -1.85 -15.71 2.67
N GLU A 116 -2.09 -15.93 3.96
CA GLU A 116 -1.44 -15.17 5.06
C GLU A 116 0.09 -15.11 4.90
N SER A 117 0.72 -16.19 4.43
CA SER A 117 2.16 -16.22 4.17
C SER A 117 2.60 -15.18 3.14
N ALA A 118 1.83 -14.96 2.07
CA ALA A 118 2.12 -13.96 1.07
C ALA A 118 1.91 -12.54 1.62
N TRP A 119 0.90 -12.32 2.47
CA TRP A 119 0.71 -11.05 3.15
C TRP A 119 1.89 -10.72 4.08
N LEU A 120 2.33 -11.68 4.91
CA LEU A 120 3.52 -11.53 5.75
C LEU A 120 4.77 -11.27 4.90
N GLU A 121 4.96 -12.01 3.80
CA GLU A 121 6.06 -11.79 2.86
C GLU A 121 6.05 -10.39 2.26
N GLY A 122 4.88 -9.89 1.86
CA GLY A 122 4.72 -8.55 1.30
C GLY A 122 5.04 -7.46 2.31
N LEU A 123 4.59 -7.62 3.56
CA LEU A 123 4.94 -6.70 4.65
C LEU A 123 6.45 -6.65 4.90
N GLY A 124 7.09 -7.81 5.02
CA GLY A 124 8.54 -7.86 5.23
C GLY A 124 9.33 -7.33 4.04
N PHE A 125 8.90 -7.64 2.80
CA PHE A 125 9.51 -7.09 1.60
C PHE A 125 9.47 -5.55 1.59
N MET A 126 8.31 -4.96 1.88
CA MET A 126 8.15 -3.51 1.92
C MET A 126 8.94 -2.88 3.07
N ALA A 127 9.01 -3.53 4.23
CA ALA A 127 9.82 -3.08 5.37
C ALA A 127 11.31 -3.05 5.00
N ALA A 128 11.85 -4.16 4.50
CA ALA A 128 13.24 -4.25 4.05
C ALA A 128 13.57 -3.25 2.93
N ARG A 129 12.61 -3.00 2.02
CA ARG A 129 12.76 -2.06 0.91
C ARG A 129 12.94 -0.61 1.36
N TYR A 130 12.26 -0.20 2.44
CA TYR A 130 12.25 1.19 2.89
C TYR A 130 12.97 1.43 4.23
N ARG A 131 13.62 0.41 4.81
CA ARG A 131 14.30 0.50 6.12
C ARG A 131 15.28 1.68 6.24
N ASP A 132 15.97 2.02 5.15
CA ASP A 132 17.00 3.07 5.14
C ASP A 132 16.40 4.47 4.90
N ASN A 133 15.07 4.59 4.74
CA ASN A 133 14.37 5.86 4.62
C ASN A 133 13.72 6.25 5.97
N PRO A 134 14.29 7.19 6.73
CA PRO A 134 13.82 7.53 8.08
C PRO A 134 12.44 8.22 8.11
N LEU A 135 11.94 8.66 6.95
CA LEU A 135 10.62 9.25 6.82
C LEU A 135 9.54 8.23 6.45
N VAL A 136 9.89 6.96 6.23
CA VAL A 136 8.92 5.86 6.26
C VAL A 136 8.77 5.41 7.71
N VAL A 137 7.75 5.95 8.37
CA VAL A 137 7.65 5.94 9.85
C VAL A 137 6.76 4.84 10.41
N GLY A 138 6.10 4.06 9.56
CA GLY A 138 5.25 2.99 10.04
C GLY A 138 4.50 2.22 8.97
N PHE A 139 3.85 1.15 9.44
CA PHE A 139 3.02 0.25 8.66
C PHE A 139 1.62 0.20 9.24
N ASP A 140 0.64 0.53 8.40
CA ASP A 140 -0.75 0.12 8.59
C ASP A 140 -0.92 -1.25 7.92
N LEU A 141 -0.83 -2.30 8.77
CA LEU A 141 -0.63 -3.69 8.37
C LEU A 141 -1.72 -4.22 7.43
N ARG A 142 -2.97 -3.77 7.59
CA ARG A 142 -4.10 -4.18 6.76
C ARG A 142 -5.26 -3.19 6.89
N ASN A 143 -5.78 -2.71 5.76
CA ASN A 143 -6.92 -1.80 5.74
C ASN A 143 -8.24 -2.52 6.07
N GLU A 144 -9.01 -1.92 6.98
CA GLU A 144 -10.46 -2.15 7.19
C GLU A 144 -10.89 -3.62 7.22
N LEU A 145 -10.37 -4.38 8.19
CA LEU A 145 -10.87 -5.71 8.52
C LEU A 145 -12.39 -5.62 8.75
N ARG A 146 -13.18 -6.40 8.00
CA ARG A 146 -14.64 -6.33 8.04
C ARG A 146 -15.29 -7.65 7.58
N PRO A 147 -16.58 -7.86 7.89
CA PRO A 147 -17.35 -8.91 7.25
C PRO A 147 -17.36 -8.74 5.73
N ALA A 148 -16.97 -9.77 4.99
CA ALA A 148 -17.09 -9.83 3.54
C ALA A 148 -17.07 -11.28 3.07
N ASN A 149 -17.76 -11.61 1.98
CA ASN A 149 -17.69 -12.94 1.35
C ASN A 149 -17.80 -14.10 2.37
N SER A 150 -18.72 -13.98 3.33
CA SER A 150 -18.97 -14.93 4.44
C SER A 150 -17.85 -15.08 5.47
N VAL A 151 -16.74 -14.33 5.39
CA VAL A 151 -15.74 -14.25 6.45
C VAL A 151 -16.07 -13.12 7.42
N ARG A 152 -15.69 -13.27 8.69
CA ARG A 152 -15.89 -12.25 9.73
C ARG A 152 -14.64 -12.17 10.60
N PRO A 153 -13.93 -11.03 10.65
CA PRO A 153 -12.83 -10.88 11.58
C PRO A 153 -13.34 -10.87 13.02
N THR A 154 -12.48 -11.31 13.93
CA THR A 154 -12.66 -11.25 15.37
C THR A 154 -11.46 -10.57 16.02
N TRP A 155 -11.54 -10.32 17.32
CA TRP A 155 -10.46 -9.71 18.08
C TRP A 155 -10.35 -10.40 19.44
N GLY A 156 -9.19 -10.98 19.75
CA GLY A 156 -8.88 -11.56 21.06
C GLY A 156 -9.67 -12.81 21.43
N LYS A 157 -10.13 -13.58 20.43
CA LYS A 157 -10.82 -14.87 20.60
C LYS A 157 -9.90 -16.08 20.42
N GLY A 158 -8.67 -15.90 19.95
CA GLY A 158 -7.66 -16.93 19.76
C GLY A 158 -7.83 -17.80 18.51
N ALA A 159 -8.83 -17.52 17.66
CA ALA A 159 -9.05 -18.28 16.43
C ALA A 159 -8.14 -17.76 15.30
N GLU A 160 -7.05 -18.46 15.00
CA GLU A 160 -5.99 -17.99 14.09
C GLU A 160 -6.49 -17.53 12.71
N SER A 161 -7.54 -18.16 12.16
CA SER A 161 -8.05 -17.84 10.82
C SER A 161 -8.87 -16.56 10.73
N SER A 162 -9.24 -15.93 11.85
CA SER A 162 -10.10 -14.74 11.82
C SER A 162 -9.75 -13.71 12.89
N ASP A 163 -8.90 -14.03 13.85
CA ASP A 163 -8.53 -13.13 14.93
C ASP A 163 -7.44 -12.14 14.49
N TRP A 164 -7.83 -10.90 14.29
CA TRP A 164 -6.92 -9.84 13.90
C TRP A 164 -5.86 -9.55 14.96
N ALA A 165 -6.13 -9.76 16.26
CA ALA A 165 -5.12 -9.54 17.29
C ALA A 165 -3.93 -10.50 17.13
N VAL A 166 -4.21 -11.75 16.77
CA VAL A 166 -3.16 -12.77 16.49
C VAL A 166 -2.41 -12.43 15.20
N ALA A 167 -3.13 -12.12 14.13
CA ALA A 167 -2.53 -11.80 12.83
C ALA A 167 -1.70 -10.51 12.86
N ALA A 168 -2.16 -9.48 13.57
CA ALA A 168 -1.45 -8.22 13.74
C ALA A 168 -0.13 -8.40 14.47
N VAL A 169 -0.06 -9.29 15.48
CA VAL A 169 1.20 -9.65 16.15
C VAL A 169 2.17 -10.28 15.14
N LYS A 170 1.72 -11.29 14.39
CA LYS A 170 2.55 -11.93 13.34
C LYS A 170 3.05 -10.90 12.31
N GLY A 171 2.17 -10.00 11.86
CA GLY A 171 2.50 -8.94 10.90
C GLY A 171 3.49 -7.93 11.46
N ALA A 172 3.30 -7.47 12.69
CA ALA A 172 4.21 -6.53 13.36
C ALA A 172 5.58 -7.16 13.61
N GLU A 173 5.65 -8.39 14.11
CA GLU A 173 6.90 -9.13 14.28
C GLU A 173 7.64 -9.28 12.95
N ARG A 174 6.91 -9.55 11.86
CA ARG A 174 7.52 -9.64 10.54
C ARG A 174 8.10 -8.31 10.07
N VAL A 175 7.38 -7.19 10.23
CA VAL A 175 7.91 -5.86 9.89
C VAL A 175 9.14 -5.53 10.73
N LEU A 176 9.08 -5.76 12.05
CA LEU A 176 10.18 -5.46 12.98
C LEU A 176 11.43 -6.29 12.73
N LYS A 177 11.31 -7.48 12.15
CA LYS A 177 12.46 -8.32 11.80
C LYS A 177 13.35 -7.72 10.69
N GLU A 178 12.79 -6.83 9.88
CA GLU A 178 13.48 -6.23 8.73
C GLU A 178 14.02 -4.81 9.01
N ASN A 179 13.77 -4.29 10.22
CA ASN A 179 14.23 -2.98 10.70
C ASN A 179 15.57 -3.07 11.43
#